data_AF-A0A0R3X148-F1
#
_entry.id   AF-A0A0R3X148-F1
#
_cell.length_a   1.000
_cell.length_b   1.000
_cell.length_c   1.000
_cell.angle_alpha   90.00
_cell.angle_beta   90.00
_cell.angle_gamma   90.00
#
_symmetry.space_group_name_H-M   'P 1'
#
loop_
_entity.id
_entity.type
_entity.pdbx_description
1 polymer ?
#
loop_
_entity_poly.entity_id
_entity_poly.type
_entity_poly.pdbx_seq_one_letter_code
_entity_poly.pdbx_strand_id
1 'polypeptide(L)'
;MSGRSGPLISVNQHGLSFFPSVQEEWSADKFMSEFQVVVTSFTPETIEFDLINIDCTFANAIRRILIAEVPSFAIDRVFLYQNTSVIADETFSHRLGLVPLNVDPDKMGFCTTDLPDSDELSKFDPTCHLVFDLSVKAGRSSSKENGDCQSRENFRSFPLYSLDALCNVRSDTGCYLVLLYYIVLTNEFCYSSSLTWVPLPGQEDAFKNEGASYPAPVSRKILLNKLGSGDEILARCLAVKGIGRDHAKFSPVSAAFYKLLPSIEIKGTVRGELAKKLQRSFAKGVIDVDSRTQLASVADARLDNGSREHLRHPDLANLVHVFLNPRHLIFTVESIAPGYRPPDTLVKCAIDVMLLKCAHYLTIVEKPGFAASPQCASTGDVVEAERIGEEAAKTSLNGRVVGLDVAFVSNDLRRATFHFTGEDHTLGAPLRYCILRSGTVKLCGYCQPHPLEDSITFEIQSRGEMAVVVLQKGLCCLRECFEQIKRKFKSAMKKVQKQASKSTSD
;
A
#
# COMPACT_ATOMS: atom_id res chain seq x y z
N MET A 1 25.01 26.62 -12.77
CA MET A 1 24.74 25.21 -12.39
C MET A 1 24.59 24.41 -13.66
N SER A 2 25.67 23.79 -14.13
CA SER A 2 25.64 22.92 -15.31
C SER A 2 24.92 21.62 -14.95
N GLY A 3 23.67 21.49 -15.39
CA GLY A 3 22.88 20.28 -15.23
C GLY A 3 23.55 19.13 -15.98
N ARG A 4 24.17 18.21 -15.23
CA ARG A 4 24.66 16.95 -15.80
C ARG A 4 23.44 16.13 -16.20
N SER A 5 23.30 15.84 -17.49
CA SER A 5 22.21 15.05 -18.06
C SER A 5 22.29 13.61 -17.54
N GLY A 6 21.43 13.29 -16.58
CA GLY A 6 21.20 11.91 -16.16
C GLY A 6 20.54 11.08 -17.29
N PRO A 7 20.41 9.76 -17.11
CA PRO A 7 19.71 8.93 -18.09
C PRO A 7 18.25 9.39 -18.12
N LEU A 8 17.80 9.92 -19.27
CA LEU A 8 16.40 10.26 -19.51
C LEU A 8 15.73 9.07 -20.19
N ILE A 9 14.51 8.73 -19.77
CA ILE A 9 13.71 7.71 -20.45
C ILE A 9 12.83 8.45 -21.46
N SER A 10 13.11 8.24 -22.75
CA SER A 10 12.19 8.68 -23.80
C SER A 10 11.08 7.65 -23.96
N VAL A 11 9.84 8.12 -23.94
CA VAL A 11 8.68 7.25 -24.11
C VAL A 11 8.22 7.38 -25.57
N ASN A 12 8.68 6.45 -26.40
CA ASN A 12 8.37 6.44 -27.84
C ASN A 12 7.07 5.66 -28.12
N GLN A 13 6.52 5.77 -29.33
CA GLN A 13 5.34 5.00 -29.77
C GLN A 13 5.50 3.47 -29.61
N HIS A 14 6.74 2.97 -29.53
CA HIS A 14 7.08 1.54 -29.43
C HIS A 14 7.89 1.15 -28.17
N GLY A 15 7.79 1.92 -27.07
CA GLY A 15 8.35 1.53 -25.77
C GLY A 15 9.30 2.53 -25.14
N LEU A 16 9.93 2.11 -24.03
CA LEU A 16 10.88 2.91 -23.24
C LEU A 16 12.28 2.77 -23.85
N SER A 17 12.83 3.84 -24.44
CA SER A 17 14.23 3.84 -24.88
C SER A 17 15.12 4.39 -23.75
N PHE A 18 16.06 3.56 -23.30
CA PHE A 18 17.04 3.88 -22.25
C PHE A 18 18.27 4.51 -22.90
N PHE A 19 18.64 5.72 -22.53
CA PHE A 19 19.96 6.26 -22.87
C PHE A 19 20.96 5.84 -21.79
N PRO A 20 21.97 5.00 -22.10
CA PRO A 20 22.99 4.66 -21.14
C PRO A 20 23.88 5.88 -20.91
N SER A 21 23.64 6.63 -19.83
CA SER A 21 24.64 7.56 -19.32
C SER A 21 25.82 6.77 -18.78
N VAL A 22 27.03 7.29 -18.99
CA VAL A 22 28.35 6.85 -18.51
C VAL A 22 28.27 5.97 -17.25
N GLN A 23 28.93 4.81 -17.29
CA GLN A 23 29.15 3.93 -16.13
C GLN A 23 29.98 4.69 -15.08
N GLU A 24 29.34 5.54 -14.29
CA GLU A 24 29.94 6.13 -13.10
C GLU A 24 30.07 5.03 -12.04
N GLU A 25 31.28 4.86 -11.51
CA GLU A 25 31.51 4.03 -10.34
C GLU A 25 30.65 4.54 -9.18
N TRP A 26 29.70 3.70 -8.77
CA TRP A 26 28.81 4.02 -7.68
C TRP A 26 29.57 3.96 -6.35
N SER A 27 29.39 5.00 -5.54
CA SER A 27 29.82 5.03 -4.16
C SER A 27 28.60 5.32 -3.29
N ALA A 28 28.46 4.57 -2.19
CA ALA A 28 27.41 4.78 -1.20
C ALA A 28 27.43 6.23 -0.70
N ASP A 29 28.62 6.80 -0.47
CA ASP A 29 28.79 8.18 0.00
C ASP A 29 28.29 9.22 -1.01
N LYS A 30 28.55 9.00 -2.31
CA LYS A 30 28.04 9.87 -3.38
C LYS A 30 26.51 9.84 -3.41
N PHE A 31 25.92 8.64 -3.36
CA PHE A 31 24.47 8.47 -3.30
C PHE A 31 23.87 9.17 -2.07
N MET A 32 24.49 9.00 -0.89
CA MET A 32 24.04 9.63 0.34
C MET A 32 24.09 11.17 0.31
N SER A 33 25.06 11.74 -0.44
CA SER A 33 25.18 13.19 -0.60
C SER A 33 24.16 13.76 -1.59
N GLU A 34 23.90 13.06 -2.70
CA GLU A 34 23.03 13.52 -3.78
C GLU A 34 21.53 13.29 -3.52
N PHE A 35 21.20 12.29 -2.69
CA PHE A 35 19.82 11.93 -2.39
C PHE A 35 19.11 13.00 -1.56
N GLN A 36 17.93 13.42 -2.05
CA GLN A 36 17.11 14.45 -1.44
C GLN A 36 15.65 14.01 -1.35
N VAL A 37 14.99 14.46 -0.29
CA VAL A 37 13.55 14.27 -0.05
C VAL A 37 12.92 15.63 0.13
N VAL A 38 11.87 15.90 -0.66
CA VAL A 38 11.10 17.15 -0.60
C VAL A 38 9.65 16.78 -0.36
N VAL A 39 9.00 17.34 0.66
CA VAL A 39 7.57 17.12 0.90
C VAL A 39 6.80 18.27 0.26
N THR A 40 5.89 17.96 -0.64
CA THR A 40 5.11 18.94 -1.41
C THR A 40 3.82 19.29 -0.70
N SER A 41 3.06 18.27 -0.29
CA SER A 41 1.79 18.44 0.40
C SER A 41 1.67 17.44 1.55
N PHE A 42 1.06 17.89 2.65
CA PHE A 42 0.82 17.08 3.83
C PHE A 42 -0.56 17.40 4.39
N THR A 43 -1.43 16.40 4.36
CA THR A 43 -2.75 16.41 4.99
C THR A 43 -2.83 15.26 6.01
N PRO A 44 -3.86 15.22 6.88
CA PRO A 44 -4.01 14.11 7.83
C PRO A 44 -4.15 12.74 7.15
N GLU A 45 -4.75 12.70 5.96
CA GLU A 45 -5.03 11.46 5.23
C GLU A 45 -3.99 11.18 4.15
N THR A 46 -3.39 12.22 3.55
CA THR A 46 -2.53 12.08 2.37
C THR A 46 -1.20 12.81 2.53
N ILE A 47 -0.14 12.21 1.99
CA ILE A 47 1.17 12.86 1.86
C ILE A 47 1.67 12.74 0.41
N GLU A 48 2.17 13.85 -0.13
CA GLU A 48 2.89 13.87 -1.40
C GLU A 48 4.32 14.34 -1.17
N PHE A 49 5.29 13.52 -1.60
CA PHE A 49 6.70 13.84 -1.44
C PHE A 49 7.53 13.32 -2.62
N ASP A 50 8.63 14.01 -2.90
CA ASP A 50 9.55 13.71 -3.97
C ASP A 50 10.79 13.01 -3.42
N LEU A 51 11.18 11.93 -4.09
CA LEU A 51 12.47 11.26 -3.92
C LEU A 51 13.34 11.59 -5.13
N ILE A 52 14.42 12.34 -4.88
CA ILE A 52 15.31 12.85 -5.91
C ILE A 52 16.67 12.12 -5.80
N ASN A 53 17.20 11.70 -6.95
CA ASN A 53 18.42 10.91 -7.11
C ASN A 53 18.34 9.51 -6.47
N ILE A 54 17.20 8.85 -6.59
CA ILE A 54 17.02 7.45 -6.20
C ILE A 54 16.65 6.57 -7.39
N ASP A 55 17.04 5.30 -7.34
CA ASP A 55 16.62 4.31 -8.34
C ASP A 55 15.19 3.81 -8.08
N CYS A 56 14.49 3.42 -9.14
CA CYS A 56 13.11 2.96 -9.07
C CYS A 56 12.94 1.68 -8.24
N THR A 57 14.00 0.88 -8.07
CA THR A 57 13.97 -0.35 -7.24
C THR A 57 13.68 -0.04 -5.77
N PHE A 58 14.33 0.95 -5.16
CA PHE A 58 14.08 1.35 -3.77
C PHE A 58 12.70 1.95 -3.58
N ALA A 59 12.29 2.81 -4.52
CA ALA A 59 10.95 3.39 -4.54
C ALA A 59 9.87 2.30 -4.63
N ASN A 60 10.02 1.35 -5.54
CA ASN A 60 9.08 0.24 -5.68
C ASN A 60 9.08 -0.67 -4.45
N ALA A 61 10.22 -0.86 -3.79
CA ALA A 61 10.29 -1.58 -2.52
C ALA A 61 9.44 -0.87 -1.44
N ILE A 62 9.63 0.43 -1.22
CA ILE A 62 8.82 1.22 -0.27
C ILE A 62 7.32 1.11 -0.59
N ARG A 63 6.95 1.24 -1.87
CA ARG A 63 5.57 1.11 -2.33
C ARG A 63 4.98 -0.27 -2.01
N ARG A 64 5.72 -1.34 -2.28
CA ARG A 64 5.27 -2.72 -2.02
C ARG A 64 5.10 -2.99 -0.53
N ILE A 65 6.05 -2.53 0.30
CA ILE A 65 5.98 -2.69 1.76
C ILE A 65 4.76 -1.97 2.31
N LEU A 66 4.50 -0.72 1.89
CA LEU A 66 3.34 0.06 2.32
C LEU A 66 2.02 -0.69 2.08
N ILE A 67 1.90 -1.37 0.94
CA ILE A 67 0.67 -2.07 0.56
C ILE A 67 0.55 -3.44 1.26
N ALA A 68 1.65 -4.19 1.33
CA ALA A 68 1.60 -5.62 1.62
C ALA A 68 2.22 -6.04 2.96
N GLU A 69 3.17 -5.28 3.52
CA GLU A 69 3.97 -5.76 4.67
C GLU A 69 3.84 -4.89 5.93
N VAL A 70 3.33 -3.66 5.82
CA VAL A 70 3.00 -2.88 7.00
C VAL A 70 1.80 -3.53 7.71
N PRO A 71 1.92 -3.92 8.98
CA PRO A 71 0.84 -4.62 9.67
C PRO A 71 -0.29 -3.69 10.08
N SER A 72 -1.51 -4.22 10.07
CA SER A 72 -2.71 -3.53 10.56
C SER A 72 -3.68 -4.50 11.23
N PHE A 73 -4.71 -3.94 11.87
CA PHE A 73 -5.76 -4.70 12.54
C PHE A 73 -7.01 -4.78 11.65
N ALA A 74 -7.53 -5.99 11.48
CA ALA A 74 -8.80 -6.23 10.81
C ALA A 74 -9.57 -7.37 11.48
N ILE A 75 -10.88 -7.40 11.27
CA ILE A 75 -11.74 -8.50 11.73
C ILE A 75 -11.43 -9.75 10.91
N ASP A 76 -11.18 -10.87 11.58
CA ASP A 76 -10.88 -12.15 10.94
C ASP A 76 -11.96 -13.20 11.20
N ARG A 77 -12.28 -13.44 12.48
CA ARG A 77 -13.36 -14.36 12.85
C ARG A 77 -14.61 -13.59 13.25
N VAL A 78 -15.76 -14.07 12.77
CA VAL A 78 -17.07 -13.55 13.13
C VAL A 78 -17.91 -14.72 13.65
N PHE A 79 -18.27 -14.67 14.92
CA PHE A 79 -19.19 -15.59 15.57
C PHE A 79 -20.61 -15.03 15.43
N LEU A 80 -21.39 -15.59 14.51
CA LEU A 80 -22.78 -15.20 14.31
C LEU A 80 -23.69 -16.04 15.21
N TYR A 81 -24.48 -15.37 16.05
CA TYR A 81 -25.48 -16.02 16.90
C TYR A 81 -26.85 -16.02 16.23
N GLN A 82 -27.19 -14.91 15.58
CA GLN A 82 -28.47 -14.71 14.91
C GLN A 82 -28.29 -13.74 13.76
N ASN A 83 -28.67 -14.15 12.55
CA ASN A 83 -28.81 -13.27 11.39
C ASN A 83 -30.14 -13.60 10.70
N THR A 84 -31.11 -12.71 10.83
CA THR A 84 -32.41 -12.83 10.15
C THR A 84 -32.54 -11.88 8.96
N SER A 85 -31.46 -11.16 8.64
CA SER A 85 -31.45 -10.22 7.54
C SER A 85 -31.42 -10.91 6.17
N VAL A 86 -31.65 -10.12 5.12
CA VAL A 86 -31.60 -10.60 3.73
C VAL A 86 -30.17 -10.93 3.27
N ILE A 87 -29.15 -10.32 3.86
CA ILE A 87 -27.75 -10.57 3.49
C ILE A 87 -27.28 -11.87 4.16
N ALA A 88 -26.79 -12.79 3.33
CA ALA A 88 -26.24 -14.06 3.78
C ALA A 88 -24.99 -13.89 4.66
N ASP A 89 -24.77 -14.87 5.53
CA ASP A 89 -23.80 -14.83 6.62
C ASP A 89 -22.36 -14.62 6.15
N GLU A 90 -21.95 -15.31 5.09
CA GLU A 90 -20.61 -15.20 4.52
C GLU A 90 -20.35 -13.83 3.90
N THR A 91 -21.36 -13.30 3.19
CA THR A 91 -21.29 -11.96 2.59
C THR A 91 -21.23 -10.88 3.67
N PHE A 92 -22.02 -11.03 4.73
CA PHE A 92 -22.02 -10.10 5.86
C PHE A 92 -20.69 -10.14 6.64
N SER A 93 -20.17 -11.34 6.92
CA SER A 93 -18.88 -11.53 7.58
C SER A 93 -17.71 -10.96 6.78
N HIS A 94 -17.72 -11.16 5.46
CA HIS A 94 -16.72 -10.57 4.58
C HIS A 94 -16.75 -9.04 4.62
N ARG A 95 -17.94 -8.42 4.65
CA ARG A 95 -18.07 -6.96 4.79
C ARG A 95 -17.56 -6.44 6.13
N LEU A 96 -17.82 -7.15 7.23
CA LEU A 96 -17.27 -6.83 8.54
C LEU A 96 -15.74 -6.89 8.54
N GLY A 97 -15.16 -7.89 7.89
CA GLY A 97 -13.71 -8.03 7.71
C GLY A 97 -13.04 -6.85 7.01
N LEU A 98 -13.75 -6.15 6.12
CA LEU A 98 -13.25 -5.00 5.36
C LEU A 98 -13.44 -3.65 6.09
N VAL A 99 -14.06 -3.63 7.28
CA VAL A 99 -14.20 -2.40 8.07
C VAL A 99 -12.85 -2.05 8.68
N PRO A 100 -12.25 -0.89 8.35
CA PRO A 100 -10.98 -0.50 8.93
C PRO A 100 -11.15 -0.13 10.39
N LEU A 101 -10.27 -0.67 11.23
CA LEU A 101 -10.24 -0.43 12.67
C LEU A 101 -9.18 0.60 13.01
N ASN A 102 -9.55 1.55 13.86
CA ASN A 102 -8.65 2.57 14.40
C ASN A 102 -7.97 1.98 15.65
N VAL A 103 -6.85 1.27 15.44
CA VAL A 103 -6.05 0.63 16.48
C VAL A 103 -4.58 0.81 16.15
N ASP A 104 -3.74 1.05 17.15
CA ASP A 104 -2.29 1.07 16.99
C ASP A 104 -1.71 -0.36 16.95
N PRO A 105 -1.14 -0.82 15.82
CA PRO A 105 -0.60 -2.16 15.70
C PRO A 105 0.67 -2.39 16.52
N ASP A 106 1.36 -1.36 17.04
CA ASP A 106 2.58 -1.57 17.83
C ASP A 106 2.30 -2.05 19.26
N LYS A 107 1.07 -1.81 19.76
CA LYS A 107 0.66 -2.18 21.13
C LYS A 107 0.43 -3.67 21.32
N MET A 108 0.24 -4.40 20.23
CA MET A 108 -0.20 -5.79 20.24
C MET A 108 0.64 -6.66 19.32
N GLY A 109 0.80 -7.91 19.73
CA GLY A 109 1.59 -8.91 19.02
C GLY A 109 0.86 -9.52 17.82
N PHE A 110 1.59 -10.24 16.98
CA PHE A 110 0.99 -11.17 16.04
C PHE A 110 0.51 -12.43 16.78
N CYS A 111 -0.59 -13.03 16.31
CA CYS A 111 -1.02 -14.33 16.80
C CYS A 111 0.01 -15.40 16.40
N THR A 112 0.46 -16.20 17.36
CA THR A 112 1.41 -17.31 17.14
C THR A 112 0.71 -18.67 17.03
N THR A 113 -0.52 -18.76 17.52
CA THR A 113 -1.37 -19.96 17.48
C THR A 113 -2.54 -19.75 16.54
N ASP A 114 -3.16 -20.87 16.14
CA ASP A 114 -4.42 -20.84 15.41
C ASP A 114 -5.50 -20.10 16.21
N LEU A 115 -6.39 -19.45 15.47
CA LEU A 115 -7.48 -18.68 16.05
C LEU A 115 -8.50 -19.62 16.69
N PRO A 116 -9.07 -19.26 17.85
CA PRO A 116 -10.03 -20.10 18.54
C PRO A 116 -11.33 -20.26 17.75
N ASP A 117 -11.86 -21.48 17.74
CA ASP A 117 -13.16 -21.81 17.11
C ASP A 117 -14.37 -21.48 18.00
N SER A 118 -14.14 -21.11 19.27
CA SER A 118 -15.17 -20.81 20.25
C SER A 118 -15.17 -19.32 20.62
N ASP A 119 -16.35 -18.81 20.94
CA ASP A 119 -16.66 -17.42 21.29
C ASP A 119 -16.43 -17.07 22.78
N GLU A 120 -15.91 -18.02 23.56
CA GLU A 120 -15.62 -17.84 24.99
C GLU A 120 -14.48 -16.84 25.20
N LEU A 121 -14.77 -15.77 25.96
CA LEU A 121 -13.80 -14.70 26.25
C LEU A 121 -12.51 -15.19 26.93
N SER A 122 -12.56 -16.31 27.66
CA SER A 122 -11.41 -16.93 28.33
C SER A 122 -10.37 -17.50 27.36
N LYS A 123 -10.79 -17.86 26.14
CA LYS A 123 -9.91 -18.42 25.11
C LYS A 123 -9.19 -17.33 24.30
N PHE A 124 -9.64 -16.08 24.40
CA PHE A 124 -8.99 -14.96 23.73
C PHE A 124 -7.81 -14.45 24.55
N ASP A 125 -6.62 -14.55 23.95
CA ASP A 125 -5.42 -13.91 24.48
C ASP A 125 -5.51 -12.37 24.40
N PRO A 126 -5.41 -11.64 25.53
CA PRO A 126 -5.51 -10.19 25.58
C PRO A 126 -4.35 -9.45 24.88
N THR A 127 -3.24 -10.13 24.57
CA THR A 127 -2.06 -9.51 23.95
C THR A 127 -2.13 -9.43 22.42
N CYS A 128 -2.95 -10.27 21.79
CA CYS A 128 -3.06 -10.39 20.34
C CYS A 128 -4.49 -10.21 19.79
N HIS A 129 -5.52 -10.42 20.61
CA HIS A 129 -6.92 -10.37 20.17
C HIS A 129 -7.65 -9.09 20.57
N LEU A 130 -8.53 -8.61 19.69
CA LEU A 130 -9.50 -7.55 19.96
C LEU A 130 -10.92 -8.03 19.68
N VAL A 131 -11.84 -7.79 20.61
CA VAL A 131 -13.22 -8.27 20.50
C VAL A 131 -14.18 -7.11 20.27
N PHE A 132 -15.09 -7.27 19.31
CA PHE A 132 -16.17 -6.32 19.04
C PHE A 132 -17.51 -7.05 18.99
N ASP A 133 -18.47 -6.61 19.78
CA ASP A 133 -19.84 -7.12 19.73
C ASP A 133 -20.71 -6.22 18.84
N LEU A 134 -21.62 -6.85 18.10
CA LEU A 134 -22.61 -6.21 17.24
C LEU A 134 -23.99 -6.74 17.62
N SER A 135 -24.86 -5.85 18.08
CA SER A 135 -26.26 -6.15 18.40
C SER A 135 -27.15 -5.06 17.84
N VAL A 136 -27.95 -5.42 16.83
CA VAL A 136 -28.91 -4.50 16.19
C VAL A 136 -30.23 -5.23 15.99
N LYS A 137 -31.33 -4.61 16.41
CA LYS A 137 -32.68 -5.13 16.24
C LYS A 137 -33.57 -4.06 15.64
N ALA A 138 -34.13 -4.35 14.48
CA ALA A 138 -35.04 -3.46 13.78
C ALA A 138 -36.39 -3.41 14.49
N GLY A 139 -36.70 -2.24 15.07
CA GLY A 139 -37.98 -1.99 15.69
C GLY A 139 -39.12 -1.97 14.66
N ARG A 140 -40.29 -2.45 15.07
CA ARG A 140 -41.53 -2.02 14.41
C ARG A 140 -41.86 -0.64 14.97
N SER A 141 -41.76 0.39 14.13
CA SER A 141 -42.29 1.69 14.48
C SER A 141 -43.80 1.54 14.71
N SER A 142 -44.23 1.72 15.96
CA SER A 142 -45.65 1.76 16.33
C SER A 142 -46.12 3.21 16.44
N SER A 143 -45.64 4.09 15.54
CA SER A 143 -46.21 5.42 15.39
C SER A 143 -47.56 5.30 14.67
N LYS A 144 -48.63 5.08 15.46
CA LYS A 144 -49.95 5.59 15.10
C LYS A 144 -49.90 7.11 15.16
N GLU A 145 -49.31 7.74 14.16
CA GLU A 145 -49.48 9.18 13.98
C GLU A 145 -50.80 9.39 13.23
N ASN A 146 -51.80 9.87 13.97
CA ASN A 146 -52.92 10.59 13.37
C ASN A 146 -52.34 11.69 12.51
N GLY A 147 -52.76 11.73 11.24
CA GLY A 147 -52.15 12.56 10.23
C GLY A 147 -51.99 14.01 10.66
N ASP A 148 -50.75 14.48 10.69
CA ASP A 148 -50.47 15.85 10.34
C ASP A 148 -49.18 15.91 9.51
N CYS A 149 -49.35 16.26 8.24
CA CYS A 149 -48.32 16.20 7.22
C CYS A 149 -47.57 17.54 7.16
N GLN A 150 -46.73 17.82 8.16
CA GLN A 150 -45.82 18.97 8.14
C GLN A 150 -44.44 18.66 8.74
N SER A 151 -43.66 17.80 8.07
CA SER A 151 -42.19 17.78 8.19
C SER A 151 -41.59 17.08 6.97
N ARG A 152 -41.82 17.67 5.79
CA ARG A 152 -41.26 17.23 4.51
C ARG A 152 -39.80 17.70 4.33
N GLU A 153 -38.88 17.29 5.19
CA GLU A 153 -37.45 17.39 4.89
C GLU A 153 -36.74 16.14 5.43
N ASN A 154 -36.35 15.23 4.50
CA ASN A 154 -35.40 14.10 4.61
C ASN A 154 -35.87 12.74 4.10
N PHE A 155 -36.84 12.67 3.18
CA PHE A 155 -37.04 11.46 2.37
C PHE A 155 -36.47 11.63 0.96
N ARG A 156 -35.19 11.29 0.77
CA ARG A 156 -34.64 10.98 -0.56
C ARG A 156 -34.99 9.52 -0.89
N SER A 157 -36.21 9.29 -1.35
CA SER A 157 -36.59 8.03 -2.00
C SER A 157 -36.04 8.02 -3.43
N PHE A 158 -35.12 7.10 -3.74
CA PHE A 158 -34.85 6.70 -5.11
C PHE A 158 -35.95 5.71 -5.54
N PRO A 159 -36.76 6.00 -6.58
CA PRO A 159 -37.74 5.05 -7.05
C PRO A 159 -37.03 3.92 -7.82
N LEU A 160 -37.00 2.73 -7.23
CA LEU A 160 -36.86 1.49 -7.98
C LEU A 160 -38.25 1.17 -8.55
N TYR A 161 -38.33 1.11 -9.87
CA TYR A 161 -39.50 0.81 -10.72
C TYR A 161 -40.38 2.01 -11.14
N SER A 162 -40.36 2.29 -12.45
CA SER A 162 -41.34 3.13 -13.16
C SER A 162 -42.72 2.50 -13.04
N LEU A 163 -43.68 3.29 -12.58
CA LEU A 163 -45.05 2.89 -12.29
C LEU A 163 -45.99 3.57 -13.31
N ASP A 164 -45.67 3.47 -14.61
CA ASP A 164 -46.47 4.08 -15.68
C ASP A 164 -47.53 3.14 -16.31
N ALA A 165 -47.74 1.94 -15.76
CA ALA A 165 -48.48 0.88 -16.47
C ALA A 165 -49.87 0.49 -15.90
N LEU A 166 -50.45 1.21 -14.93
CA LEU A 166 -51.75 0.80 -14.34
C LEU A 166 -52.69 1.97 -14.08
N CYS A 167 -53.17 2.64 -15.13
CA CYS A 167 -54.37 3.48 -15.06
C CYS A 167 -55.02 3.64 -16.44
N ASN A 168 -55.88 2.68 -16.83
CA ASN A 168 -57.01 2.96 -17.73
C ASN A 168 -57.97 1.76 -17.79
N VAL A 169 -58.75 1.56 -16.72
CA VAL A 169 -60.03 0.85 -16.80
C VAL A 169 -61.06 1.69 -16.05
N ARG A 170 -61.92 2.38 -16.81
CA ARG A 170 -63.15 2.99 -16.32
C ARG A 170 -64.22 1.91 -16.29
N SER A 171 -64.81 1.66 -15.13
CA SER A 171 -66.16 1.09 -15.03
C SER A 171 -66.83 1.59 -13.76
N ASP A 172 -67.99 2.19 -13.96
CA ASP A 172 -68.97 2.55 -12.93
C ASP A 172 -69.37 1.31 -12.13
N THR A 173 -68.95 1.23 -10.87
CA THR A 173 -69.68 0.69 -9.70
C THR A 173 -68.70 0.42 -8.56
N GLY A 174 -68.93 1.06 -7.42
CA GLY A 174 -68.30 0.72 -6.14
C GLY A 174 -66.85 1.18 -5.98
N CYS A 175 -66.66 2.27 -5.24
CA CYS A 175 -65.36 2.64 -4.66
C CYS A 175 -64.87 1.53 -3.71
N TYR A 176 -64.22 0.51 -4.25
CA TYR A 176 -63.24 -0.23 -3.46
C TYR A 176 -62.06 0.71 -3.25
N LEU A 177 -61.98 1.26 -2.04
CA LEU A 177 -60.76 1.79 -1.47
C LEU A 177 -59.67 0.73 -1.68
N VAL A 178 -58.91 0.89 -2.75
CA VAL A 178 -57.57 0.33 -2.83
C VAL A 178 -56.79 1.14 -1.80
N LEU A 179 -56.87 0.68 -0.55
CA LEU A 179 -55.86 0.89 0.46
C LEU A 179 -54.56 0.38 -0.17
N LEU A 180 -53.93 1.23 -0.98
CA LEU A 180 -52.49 1.23 -1.17
C LEU A 180 -51.93 1.47 0.23
N TYR A 181 -51.84 0.38 0.97
CA TYR A 181 -51.01 0.23 2.14
C TYR A 181 -49.59 0.56 1.68
N TYR A 182 -49.27 1.85 1.64
CA TYR A 182 -47.90 2.29 1.85
C TYR A 182 -47.58 1.86 3.28
N ILE A 183 -47.27 0.58 3.45
CA ILE A 183 -46.42 0.14 4.55
C ILE A 183 -45.16 0.98 4.33
N VAL A 184 -45.05 2.08 5.06
CA VAL A 184 -43.79 2.78 5.22
C VAL A 184 -42.91 1.78 5.95
N LEU A 185 -42.21 0.94 5.17
CA LEU A 185 -41.19 0.05 5.68
C LEU A 185 -40.11 0.97 6.23
N THR A 186 -40.15 1.24 7.53
CA THR A 186 -39.04 1.88 8.23
C THR A 186 -37.91 0.87 8.24
N ASN A 187 -37.07 0.92 7.21
CA ASN A 187 -35.84 0.14 7.16
C ASN A 187 -34.87 0.73 8.16
N GLU A 188 -34.37 -0.10 9.07
CA GLU A 188 -33.25 0.29 9.92
C GLU A 188 -31.94 0.00 9.20
N PHE A 189 -30.98 0.90 9.34
CA PHE A 189 -29.66 0.79 8.72
C PHE A 189 -28.65 0.37 9.77
N CYS A 190 -28.02 -0.78 9.57
CA CYS A 190 -26.89 -1.23 10.38
C CYS A 190 -25.61 -0.57 9.86
N TYR A 191 -25.05 0.35 10.64
CA TYR A 191 -23.79 1.04 10.32
C TYR A 191 -22.64 0.48 11.16
N SER A 192 -21.40 0.79 10.76
CA SER A 192 -20.20 0.46 11.54
C SER A 192 -20.19 1.07 12.94
N SER A 193 -20.96 2.13 13.20
CA SER A 193 -21.15 2.67 14.57
C SER A 193 -21.72 1.66 15.55
N SER A 194 -22.40 0.61 15.07
CA SER A 194 -23.00 -0.42 15.90
C SER A 194 -21.99 -1.43 16.44
N LEU A 195 -20.74 -1.42 15.96
CA LEU A 195 -19.66 -2.23 16.51
C LEU A 195 -19.18 -1.64 17.84
N THR A 196 -19.40 -2.37 18.93
CA THR A 196 -18.96 -1.98 20.28
C THR A 196 -17.77 -2.81 20.71
N TRP A 197 -16.67 -2.15 21.08
CA TRP A 197 -15.49 -2.83 21.60
C TRP A 197 -15.76 -3.42 22.98
N VAL A 198 -15.38 -4.69 23.16
CA VAL A 198 -15.44 -5.40 24.44
C VAL A 198 -14.01 -5.62 24.93
N PRO A 199 -13.59 -4.95 26.02
CA PRO A 199 -12.22 -5.06 26.51
C PRO A 199 -11.95 -6.44 27.13
N LEU A 200 -10.81 -7.03 26.77
CA LEU A 200 -10.28 -8.20 27.46
C LEU A 200 -9.51 -7.77 28.73
N PRO A 201 -9.27 -8.69 29.69
CA PRO A 201 -8.57 -8.37 30.93
C PRO A 201 -7.23 -7.65 30.68
N GLY A 202 -7.03 -6.48 31.31
CA GLY A 202 -5.82 -5.67 31.19
C GLY A 202 -5.74 -4.74 29.97
N GLN A 203 -6.64 -4.88 28.98
CA GLN A 203 -6.62 -4.02 27.79
C GLN A 203 -7.08 -2.59 28.06
N GLU A 204 -8.05 -2.39 28.95
CA GLU A 204 -8.54 -1.05 29.26
C GLU A 204 -7.41 -0.13 29.72
N ASP A 205 -6.52 -0.62 30.58
CA ASP A 205 -5.42 0.19 31.12
C ASP A 205 -4.36 0.48 30.04
N ALA A 206 -4.06 -0.49 29.17
CA ALA A 206 -3.15 -0.31 28.03
C ALA A 206 -3.63 0.78 27.04
N PHE A 207 -4.96 0.94 26.87
CA PHE A 207 -5.52 1.97 25.99
C PHE A 207 -5.83 3.30 26.70
N LYS A 208 -6.14 3.31 28.01
CA LYS A 208 -6.44 4.54 28.79
C LYS A 208 -5.21 5.45 28.97
N ASN A 209 -4.01 4.90 29.11
CA ASN A 209 -2.84 5.64 29.56
C ASN A 209 -2.26 6.68 28.58
N GLU A 210 -2.73 6.74 27.33
CA GLU A 210 -2.06 7.54 26.28
C GLU A 210 -2.96 8.58 25.58
N GLY A 211 -4.14 8.88 26.10
CA GLY A 211 -5.07 9.80 25.42
C GLY A 211 -5.58 9.28 24.07
N ALA A 212 -5.40 7.99 23.81
CA ALA A 212 -5.87 7.29 22.63
C ALA A 212 -7.39 7.03 22.76
N SER A 213 -8.13 7.30 21.70
CA SER A 213 -9.51 6.82 21.53
C SER A 213 -9.56 5.29 21.66
N TYR A 214 -10.56 4.77 22.34
CA TYR A 214 -10.80 3.33 22.39
C TYR A 214 -10.84 2.71 20.98
N PRO A 215 -10.44 1.43 20.84
CA PRO A 215 -10.58 0.68 19.60
C PRO A 215 -11.98 0.87 19.02
N ALA A 216 -12.05 1.39 17.80
CA ALA A 216 -13.31 1.69 17.13
C ALA A 216 -13.11 1.66 15.61
N PRO A 217 -14.16 1.44 14.81
CA PRO A 217 -14.09 1.63 13.37
C PRO A 217 -13.64 3.06 13.01
N VAL A 218 -12.80 3.19 11.99
CA VAL A 218 -12.30 4.51 11.56
C VAL A 218 -13.45 5.43 11.14
N SER A 219 -14.36 4.91 10.32
CA SER A 219 -15.59 5.61 9.96
C SER A 219 -16.78 4.94 10.62
N ARG A 220 -17.63 5.75 11.25
CA ARG A 220 -18.89 5.31 11.90
C ARG A 220 -20.07 5.20 10.93
N LYS A 221 -19.90 5.62 9.67
CA LYS A 221 -20.98 5.76 8.67
C LYS A 221 -20.96 4.66 7.60
N ILE A 222 -20.10 3.65 7.74
CA ILE A 222 -20.01 2.56 6.76
C ILE A 222 -21.29 1.73 6.91
N LEU A 223 -22.08 1.65 5.84
CA LEU A 223 -23.28 0.81 5.83
C LEU A 223 -22.88 -0.66 5.76
N LEU A 224 -23.29 -1.46 6.74
CA LEU A 224 -23.04 -2.89 6.81
C LEU A 224 -24.22 -3.68 6.25
N ASN A 225 -25.43 -3.38 6.73
CA ASN A 225 -26.64 -4.10 6.36
C ASN A 225 -27.88 -3.18 6.39
N LYS A 226 -28.93 -3.59 5.68
CA LYS A 226 -30.26 -2.97 5.71
C LYS A 226 -31.23 -3.99 6.30
N LEU A 227 -31.89 -3.62 7.38
CA LEU A 227 -32.78 -4.50 8.13
C LEU A 227 -34.23 -4.16 7.82
N GLY A 228 -35.02 -5.20 7.56
CA GLY A 228 -36.48 -5.12 7.54
C GLY A 228 -37.04 -5.07 8.96
N SER A 229 -38.31 -4.67 9.09
CA SER A 229 -38.94 -4.54 10.41
C SER A 229 -39.08 -5.89 11.11
N GLY A 230 -38.42 -6.06 12.26
CA GLY A 230 -38.37 -7.29 13.02
C GLY A 230 -37.09 -8.11 12.82
N ASP A 231 -36.24 -7.76 11.87
CA ASP A 231 -34.94 -8.40 11.69
C ASP A 231 -33.99 -8.04 12.84
N GLU A 232 -33.15 -8.98 13.21
CA GLU A 232 -32.11 -8.83 14.22
C GLU A 232 -30.80 -9.47 13.75
N ILE A 233 -29.70 -8.81 14.14
CA ILE A 233 -28.33 -9.28 13.96
C ILE A 233 -27.64 -9.27 15.31
N LEU A 234 -27.10 -10.43 15.69
CA LEU A 234 -26.27 -10.62 16.87
C LEU A 234 -24.98 -11.35 16.46
N ALA A 235 -23.84 -10.67 16.61
CA ALA A 235 -22.54 -11.20 16.22
C ALA A 235 -21.44 -10.75 17.18
N ARG A 236 -20.41 -11.58 17.36
CA ARG A 236 -19.15 -11.22 17.99
C ARG A 236 -18.02 -11.33 16.98
N CYS A 237 -17.20 -10.31 16.88
CA CYS A 237 -16.11 -10.19 15.92
C CYS A 237 -14.77 -10.22 16.66
N LEU A 238 -13.85 -11.03 16.15
CA LEU A 238 -12.47 -11.12 16.61
C LEU A 238 -11.56 -10.45 15.58
N ALA A 239 -10.87 -9.41 16.00
CA ALA A 239 -9.87 -8.70 15.21
C ALA A 239 -8.46 -9.08 15.63
N VAL A 240 -7.59 -9.23 14.62
CA VAL A 240 -6.21 -9.71 14.77
C VAL A 240 -5.27 -8.83 13.96
N LYS A 241 -3.99 -8.86 14.33
CA LYS A 241 -2.93 -8.20 13.58
C LYS A 241 -2.51 -9.07 12.41
N GLY A 242 -2.53 -8.51 11.20
CA GLY A 242 -2.11 -9.19 9.98
C GLY A 242 -1.40 -8.25 9.01
N ILE A 243 -0.93 -8.80 7.88
CA ILE A 243 -0.25 -8.03 6.82
C ILE A 243 -1.05 -8.09 5.52
N GLY A 244 -0.95 -7.04 4.70
CA GLY A 244 -1.67 -6.92 3.43
C GLY A 244 -1.33 -8.01 2.39
N ARG A 245 -0.18 -8.68 2.53
CA ARG A 245 0.25 -9.79 1.68
C ARG A 245 -0.63 -11.02 1.85
N ASP A 246 -1.16 -11.24 3.06
CA ASP A 246 -2.02 -12.39 3.36
C ASP A 246 -3.46 -12.11 2.92
N HIS A 247 -3.96 -10.90 3.19
CA HIS A 247 -5.25 -10.43 2.71
C HIS A 247 -5.31 -8.92 2.59
N ALA A 248 -5.95 -8.41 1.53
CA ALA A 248 -6.04 -6.97 1.25
C ALA A 248 -6.69 -6.14 2.37
N LYS A 249 -7.54 -6.77 3.20
CA LYS A 249 -8.17 -6.15 4.39
C LYS A 249 -7.16 -5.61 5.41
N PHE A 250 -5.94 -6.16 5.41
CA PHE A 250 -4.86 -5.73 6.29
C PHE A 250 -3.97 -4.64 5.66
N SER A 251 -4.28 -4.16 4.46
CA SER A 251 -3.53 -3.04 3.88
C SER A 251 -3.88 -1.75 4.64
N PRO A 252 -2.91 -1.03 5.21
CA PRO A 252 -3.18 0.21 5.95
C PRO A 252 -3.34 1.43 5.04
N VAL A 253 -3.00 1.30 3.76
CA VAL A 253 -3.05 2.37 2.76
C VAL A 253 -4.26 2.18 1.84
N SER A 254 -4.92 3.28 1.51
CA SER A 254 -5.97 3.30 0.48
C SER A 254 -5.31 3.22 -0.90
N ALA A 255 -4.32 4.08 -1.11
CA ALA A 255 -3.50 4.10 -2.31
C ALA A 255 -2.05 4.46 -1.94
N ALA A 256 -1.11 3.73 -2.52
CA ALA A 256 0.31 4.06 -2.47
C ALA A 256 0.90 3.86 -3.86
N PHE A 257 1.27 4.96 -4.51
CA PHE A 257 1.83 4.93 -5.85
C PHE A 257 2.88 6.02 -6.03
N TYR A 258 3.63 5.92 -7.11
CA TYR A 258 4.55 6.96 -7.52
C TYR A 258 4.47 7.19 -9.02
N LYS A 259 4.78 8.42 -9.42
CA LYS A 259 4.96 8.81 -10.82
C LYS A 259 6.37 9.35 -11.01
N LEU A 260 6.92 9.15 -12.20
CA LEU A 260 8.17 9.81 -12.59
C LEU A 260 7.86 11.27 -12.93
N LEU A 261 8.72 12.20 -12.53
CA LEU A 261 8.57 13.59 -12.95
C LEU A 261 8.75 13.65 -14.49
N PRO A 262 7.74 14.14 -15.24
CA PRO A 262 7.90 14.39 -16.65
C PRO A 262 8.82 15.60 -16.89
N SER A 263 9.62 15.53 -17.93
CA SER A 263 10.48 16.60 -18.42
C SER A 263 10.05 16.91 -19.85
N ILE A 264 9.54 18.12 -20.06
CA ILE A 264 9.03 18.55 -21.37
C ILE A 264 10.11 19.46 -21.98
N GLU A 265 10.62 19.06 -23.13
CA GLU A 265 11.57 19.84 -23.91
C GLU A 265 10.90 20.32 -25.21
N ILE A 266 10.86 21.63 -25.40
CA ILE A 266 10.37 22.25 -26.63
C ILE A 266 11.59 22.53 -27.53
N LYS A 267 11.71 21.77 -28.61
CA LYS A 267 12.70 21.98 -29.67
C LYS A 267 12.26 23.15 -30.54
N GLY A 268 13.04 24.23 -30.50
CA GLY A 268 12.79 25.44 -31.29
C GLY A 268 11.80 26.41 -30.63
N THR A 269 11.45 27.48 -31.35
CA THR A 269 10.58 28.54 -30.84
C THR A 269 9.15 28.36 -31.33
N VAL A 270 8.22 28.13 -30.40
CA VAL A 270 6.78 28.00 -30.70
C VAL A 270 6.08 29.30 -30.34
N ARG A 271 5.47 29.96 -31.34
CA ARG A 271 4.81 31.28 -31.17
C ARG A 271 3.39 31.33 -31.72
N GLY A 272 2.60 32.28 -31.22
CA GLY A 272 1.29 32.66 -31.78
C GLY A 272 0.24 31.56 -31.64
N GLU A 273 -0.46 31.23 -32.73
CA GLU A 273 -1.51 30.21 -32.73
C GLU A 273 -0.98 28.81 -32.40
N LEU A 274 0.25 28.49 -32.83
CA LEU A 274 0.89 27.22 -32.52
C LEU A 274 1.18 27.08 -31.03
N ALA A 275 1.54 28.18 -30.34
CA ALA A 275 1.71 28.21 -28.89
C ALA A 275 0.39 28.00 -28.15
N LYS A 276 -0.72 28.60 -28.62
CA LYS A 276 -2.06 28.36 -28.06
C LYS A 276 -2.54 26.93 -28.30
N LYS A 277 -2.25 26.36 -29.48
CA LYS A 277 -2.53 24.96 -29.82
C LYS A 277 -1.72 24.00 -28.93
N LEU A 278 -0.45 24.32 -28.69
CA LEU A 278 0.42 23.61 -27.77
C LEU A 278 -0.14 23.66 -26.35
N GLN A 279 -0.51 24.84 -25.86
CA GLN A 279 -1.09 25.00 -24.52
C GLN A 279 -2.38 24.19 -24.33
N ARG A 280 -3.25 24.13 -25.35
CA ARG A 280 -4.48 23.30 -25.31
C ARG A 280 -4.20 21.80 -25.33
N SER A 281 -3.05 21.38 -25.85
CA SER A 281 -2.63 19.97 -25.88
C SER A 281 -2.18 19.44 -24.52
N PHE A 282 -1.98 20.31 -23.53
CA PHE A 282 -1.52 19.94 -22.18
C PHE A 282 -2.54 20.34 -21.11
N ALA A 283 -2.39 19.79 -19.91
CA ALA A 283 -3.17 20.21 -18.76
C ALA A 283 -2.91 21.70 -18.43
N LYS A 284 -3.92 22.35 -17.83
CA LYS A 284 -3.81 23.76 -17.44
C LYS A 284 -2.65 23.95 -16.46
N GLY A 285 -1.81 24.94 -16.72
CA GLY A 285 -0.63 25.26 -15.88
C GLY A 285 0.67 24.58 -16.31
N VAL A 286 0.63 23.61 -17.24
CA VAL A 286 1.86 22.95 -17.72
C VAL A 286 2.65 23.85 -18.67
N ILE A 287 1.97 24.39 -19.68
CA ILE A 287 2.54 25.31 -20.66
C ILE A 287 1.96 26.70 -20.41
N ASP A 288 2.85 27.66 -20.21
CA ASP A 288 2.49 29.07 -20.16
C ASP A 288 2.80 29.74 -21.51
N VAL A 289 1.97 30.71 -21.88
CA VAL A 289 2.14 31.49 -23.10
C VAL A 289 2.21 32.95 -22.71
N ASP A 290 3.39 33.54 -22.87
CA ASP A 290 3.60 34.94 -22.52
C ASP A 290 2.67 35.83 -23.36
N SER A 291 1.88 36.67 -22.69
CA SER A 291 0.92 37.57 -23.33
C SER A 291 1.60 38.56 -24.28
N ARG A 292 2.84 38.98 -23.98
CA ARG A 292 3.55 39.99 -24.78
C ARG A 292 4.30 39.37 -25.96
N THR A 293 5.07 38.31 -25.73
CA THR A 293 5.89 37.69 -26.79
C THR A 293 5.18 36.56 -27.54
N GLN A 294 4.02 36.11 -27.06
CA GLN A 294 3.28 34.95 -27.56
C GLN A 294 4.14 33.68 -27.67
N LEU A 295 5.20 33.58 -26.85
CA LEU A 295 6.11 32.45 -26.81
C LEU A 295 5.60 31.44 -25.78
N ALA A 296 5.55 30.15 -26.17
CA ALA A 296 5.26 29.07 -25.23
C ALA A 296 6.51 28.69 -24.43
N SER A 297 6.37 28.58 -23.11
CA SER A 297 7.37 28.06 -22.19
C SER A 297 6.76 26.98 -21.29
N VAL A 298 7.59 26.08 -20.77
CA VAL A 298 7.16 25.09 -19.78
C VAL A 298 7.15 25.77 -18.41
N ALA A 299 5.99 25.86 -17.78
CA ALA A 299 5.83 26.46 -16.45
C ALA A 299 6.05 25.41 -15.36
N ASP A 300 5.18 24.40 -15.30
CA ASP A 300 5.32 23.28 -14.36
C ASP A 300 4.99 21.94 -15.04
N ALA A 301 6.03 21.13 -15.28
CA ALA A 301 5.86 19.81 -15.86
C ALA A 301 5.14 18.84 -14.90
N ARG A 302 5.17 19.07 -13.58
CA ARG A 302 4.58 18.16 -12.56
C ARG A 302 3.09 17.92 -12.76
N LEU A 303 2.39 18.92 -13.31
CA LEU A 303 0.95 18.93 -13.55
C LEU A 303 0.55 18.15 -14.81
N ASP A 304 1.52 17.73 -15.63
CA ASP A 304 1.22 16.92 -16.81
C ASP A 304 0.68 15.54 -16.41
N ASN A 305 -0.42 15.16 -17.05
CA ASN A 305 -1.09 13.87 -16.85
C ASN A 305 -0.64 12.81 -17.88
N GLY A 306 0.29 13.16 -18.77
CA GLY A 306 0.79 12.23 -19.78
C GLY A 306 -0.22 11.89 -20.88
N SER A 307 -1.17 12.79 -21.18
CA SER A 307 -2.19 12.60 -22.22
C SER A 307 -1.63 12.38 -23.63
N ARG A 308 -0.44 12.93 -23.91
CA ARG A 308 0.26 12.87 -25.21
C ARG A 308 -0.55 13.44 -26.38
N GLU A 309 -1.49 14.35 -26.12
CA GLU A 309 -2.31 14.95 -27.18
C GLU A 309 -1.46 15.69 -28.24
N HIS A 310 -0.34 16.27 -27.83
CA HIS A 310 0.61 16.95 -28.73
C HIS A 310 1.13 16.03 -29.87
N LEU A 311 1.19 14.70 -29.67
CA LEU A 311 1.61 13.76 -30.70
C LEU A 311 0.56 13.56 -31.80
N ARG A 312 -0.70 13.89 -31.55
CA ARG A 312 -1.76 13.80 -32.57
C ARG A 312 -1.67 14.93 -33.59
N HIS A 313 -1.00 16.03 -33.24
CA HIS A 313 -0.80 17.16 -34.13
C HIS A 313 0.55 17.03 -34.86
N PRO A 314 0.56 16.89 -36.21
CA PRO A 314 1.80 16.72 -36.96
C PRO A 314 2.74 17.94 -36.82
N ASP A 315 2.15 19.13 -36.65
CA ASP A 315 2.90 20.38 -36.46
C ASP A 315 3.68 20.42 -35.13
N LEU A 316 3.22 19.69 -34.10
CA LEU A 316 3.77 19.72 -32.74
C LEU A 316 4.59 18.46 -32.41
N ALA A 317 4.31 17.34 -33.08
CA ALA A 317 4.92 16.04 -32.77
C ALA A 317 6.46 16.06 -32.82
N ASN A 318 7.05 16.81 -33.76
CA ASN A 318 8.51 16.92 -33.90
C ASN A 318 9.12 18.04 -33.04
N LEU A 319 8.29 18.97 -32.52
CA LEU A 319 8.73 20.12 -31.75
C LEU A 319 8.77 19.85 -30.25
N VAL A 320 7.99 18.88 -29.76
CA VAL A 320 7.86 18.63 -28.33
C VAL A 320 8.32 17.22 -28.01
N HIS A 321 9.27 17.11 -27.11
CA HIS A 321 9.71 15.83 -26.57
C HIS A 321 9.40 15.77 -25.08
N VAL A 322 8.65 14.75 -24.69
CA VAL A 322 8.33 14.47 -23.29
C VAL A 322 9.13 13.26 -22.84
N PHE A 323 9.98 13.47 -21.84
CA PHE A 323 10.79 12.45 -21.18
C PHE A 323 10.24 12.20 -19.78
N LEU A 324 10.53 11.03 -19.22
CA LEU A 324 10.33 10.76 -17.81
C LEU A 324 11.70 10.68 -17.15
N ASN A 325 11.89 11.41 -16.04
CA ASN A 325 13.15 11.39 -15.30
C ASN A 325 13.16 10.21 -14.31
N PRO A 326 13.95 9.14 -14.54
CA PRO A 326 14.01 7.98 -13.65
C PRO A 326 14.58 8.30 -12.26
N ARG A 327 15.31 9.42 -12.12
CA ARG A 327 15.91 9.85 -10.85
C ARG A 327 15.01 10.75 -10.02
N HIS A 328 13.84 11.14 -10.51
CA HIS A 328 12.90 11.99 -9.78
C HIS A 328 11.54 11.30 -9.71
N LEU A 329 11.20 10.83 -8.52
CA LEU A 329 9.98 10.09 -8.23
C LEU A 329 9.08 10.92 -7.32
N ILE A 330 7.84 11.14 -7.74
CA ILE A 330 6.80 11.79 -6.97
C ILE A 330 5.95 10.69 -6.33
N PHE A 331 6.01 10.58 -5.01
CA PHE A 331 5.26 9.61 -4.23
C PHE A 331 3.99 10.22 -3.66
N THR A 332 2.91 9.45 -3.70
CA THR A 332 1.64 9.77 -3.05
C THR A 332 1.23 8.58 -2.19
N VAL A 333 0.95 8.85 -0.91
CA VAL A 333 0.50 7.84 0.06
C VAL A 333 -0.75 8.34 0.76
N GLU A 334 -1.81 7.56 0.70
CA GLU A 334 -3.10 7.81 1.33
C GLU A 334 -3.33 6.77 2.43
N SER A 335 -3.53 7.23 3.66
CA SER A 335 -3.83 6.38 4.82
C SER A 335 -5.32 6.11 4.95
N ILE A 336 -5.68 4.88 5.33
CA ILE A 336 -7.07 4.53 5.66
C ILE A 336 -7.44 5.01 7.08
N ALA A 337 -6.48 5.01 8.02
CA ALA A 337 -6.71 5.27 9.43
C ALA A 337 -5.82 6.44 9.94
N PRO A 338 -6.14 7.69 9.56
CA PRO A 338 -5.29 8.86 9.86
C PRO A 338 -5.15 9.14 11.36
N GLY A 339 -6.10 8.69 12.19
CA GLY A 339 -6.10 8.92 13.64
C GLY A 339 -4.90 8.30 14.35
N TYR A 340 -4.53 7.06 14.03
CA TYR A 340 -3.37 6.38 14.62
C TYR A 340 -2.20 6.19 13.67
N ARG A 341 -2.48 6.06 12.38
CA ARG A 341 -1.48 5.83 11.35
C ARG A 341 -1.54 6.95 10.33
N PRO A 342 -1.09 8.16 10.68
CA PRO A 342 -0.93 9.22 9.68
C PRO A 342 0.09 8.76 8.62
N PRO A 343 -0.02 9.29 7.39
CA PRO A 343 0.74 8.79 6.25
C PRO A 343 2.26 8.94 6.41
N ASP A 344 2.74 9.91 7.21
CA ASP A 344 4.17 10.06 7.51
C ASP A 344 4.69 8.94 8.42
N THR A 345 3.88 8.46 9.36
CA THR A 345 4.21 7.31 10.20
C THR A 345 4.19 6.03 9.37
N LEU A 346 3.24 5.85 8.45
CA LEU A 346 3.22 4.70 7.54
C LEU A 346 4.49 4.59 6.70
N VAL A 347 4.96 5.70 6.12
CA VAL A 347 6.23 5.71 5.36
C VAL A 347 7.43 5.36 6.24
N LYS A 348 7.47 5.85 7.49
CA LYS A 348 8.51 5.46 8.46
C LYS A 348 8.45 3.97 8.79
N CYS A 349 7.26 3.43 9.07
CA CYS A 349 7.05 2.01 9.35
C CYS A 349 7.49 1.15 8.16
N ALA A 350 7.19 1.54 6.93
CA ALA A 350 7.62 0.80 5.74
C ALA A 350 9.15 0.75 5.60
N ILE A 351 9.84 1.86 5.87
CA ILE A 351 11.30 1.88 5.89
C ILE A 351 11.84 0.98 7.02
N ASP A 352 11.17 0.97 8.17
CA ASP A 352 11.57 0.18 9.33
C ASP A 352 11.40 -1.33 9.12
N VAL A 353 10.37 -1.74 8.38
CA VAL A 353 10.19 -3.14 7.95
C VAL A 353 11.37 -3.59 7.09
N MET A 354 11.82 -2.77 6.13
CA MET A 354 13.00 -3.11 5.32
C MET A 354 14.28 -3.17 6.16
N LEU A 355 14.48 -2.23 7.09
CA LEU A 355 15.63 -2.26 7.99
C LEU A 355 15.64 -3.52 8.87
N LEU A 356 14.47 -3.93 9.37
CA LEU A 356 14.30 -5.14 10.14
C LEU A 356 14.61 -6.39 9.30
N LYS A 357 14.15 -6.44 8.04
CA LYS A 357 14.52 -7.50 7.08
C LYS A 357 16.02 -7.59 6.87
N CYS A 358 16.68 -6.47 6.58
CA CYS A 358 18.14 -6.46 6.40
C CYS A 358 18.87 -6.91 7.66
N ALA A 359 18.47 -6.44 8.84
CA ALA A 359 19.05 -6.86 10.10
C ALA A 359 18.87 -8.37 10.33
N HIS A 360 17.67 -8.90 10.06
CA HIS A 360 17.36 -10.31 10.18
C HIS A 360 18.26 -11.17 9.30
N TYR A 361 18.36 -10.88 8.01
CA TYR A 361 19.21 -11.66 7.10
C TYR A 361 20.70 -11.51 7.38
N LEU A 362 21.15 -10.33 7.84
CA LEU A 362 22.53 -10.16 8.30
C LEU A 362 22.85 -11.09 9.48
N THR A 363 21.96 -11.20 10.47
CA THR A 363 22.17 -12.13 11.59
C THR A 363 22.22 -13.59 11.15
N ILE A 364 21.50 -13.98 10.09
CA ILE A 364 21.56 -15.35 9.55
C ILE A 364 22.91 -15.58 8.86
N VAL A 365 23.36 -14.65 8.03
CA VAL A 365 24.64 -14.76 7.29
C VAL A 365 25.85 -14.71 8.21
N GLU A 366 25.78 -13.98 9.33
CA GLU A 366 26.85 -13.86 10.32
C GLU A 366 26.99 -15.10 11.23
N LYS A 367 26.01 -16.02 11.24
CA LYS A 367 26.12 -17.25 12.02
C LYS A 367 27.30 -18.11 11.54
N PRO A 368 28.17 -18.58 12.44
CA PRO A 368 29.29 -19.44 12.07
C PRO A 368 28.77 -20.74 11.46
N GLY A 369 29.31 -21.13 10.31
CA GLY A 369 28.90 -22.35 9.59
C GLY A 369 27.88 -22.15 8.47
N PHE A 370 27.31 -20.95 8.30
CA PHE A 370 26.35 -20.67 7.21
C PHE A 370 26.89 -21.00 5.80
N ALA A 371 28.20 -20.84 5.58
CA ALA A 371 28.87 -21.15 4.32
C ALA A 371 29.43 -22.59 4.23
N ALA A 372 29.35 -23.39 5.31
CA ALA A 372 29.96 -24.71 5.41
C ALA A 372 29.02 -25.86 4.99
N SER A 373 27.73 -25.58 4.80
CA SER A 373 26.74 -26.52 4.25
C SER A 373 26.54 -26.22 2.77
N PRO A 374 27.27 -26.93 1.89
CA PRO A 374 26.69 -28.15 1.30
C PRO A 374 27.69 -29.33 1.25
N GLN A 375 27.22 -30.54 1.57
CA GLN A 375 27.99 -31.76 1.28
C GLN A 375 28.20 -31.87 -0.23
N CYS A 376 29.47 -31.87 -0.66
CA CYS A 376 29.85 -32.26 -2.01
C CYS A 376 29.43 -33.72 -2.24
N ALA A 377 28.33 -33.95 -2.96
CA ALA A 377 28.09 -35.21 -3.64
C ALA A 377 29.11 -35.31 -4.78
N SER A 378 30.16 -36.10 -4.58
CA SER A 378 31.07 -36.52 -5.64
C SER A 378 30.34 -37.44 -6.63
N THR A 379 30.77 -37.35 -7.89
CA THR A 379 30.43 -38.17 -9.06
C THR A 379 29.20 -37.74 -9.85
N GLY A 380 29.44 -37.50 -11.14
CA GLY A 380 28.42 -37.08 -12.09
C GLY A 380 27.44 -38.19 -12.37
N ASP A 381 26.18 -37.89 -12.16
CA ASP A 381 25.06 -38.22 -13.02
C ASP A 381 23.93 -37.25 -12.68
N VAL A 382 23.15 -36.86 -13.67
CA VAL A 382 21.96 -36.02 -13.48
C VAL A 382 20.94 -36.83 -12.70
N VAL A 383 20.87 -36.61 -11.39
CA VAL A 383 19.82 -37.15 -10.53
C VAL A 383 19.23 -35.95 -9.79
N GLU A 384 17.93 -35.72 -10.01
CA GLU A 384 17.14 -34.78 -9.22
C GLU A 384 17.39 -35.09 -7.74
N ALA A 385 17.94 -34.12 -7.01
CA ALA A 385 18.20 -34.26 -5.60
C ALA A 385 16.87 -34.46 -4.86
N GLU A 386 16.58 -35.69 -4.46
CA GLU A 386 15.54 -36.00 -3.49
C GLU A 386 15.78 -35.16 -2.23
N ARG A 387 14.74 -34.45 -1.82
CA ARG A 387 14.69 -33.62 -0.61
C ARG A 387 14.86 -34.51 0.62
N ILE A 388 16.10 -34.66 1.10
CA ILE A 388 16.36 -35.24 2.42
C ILE A 388 16.54 -34.08 3.41
N GLY A 389 15.60 -34.02 4.36
CA GLY A 389 15.43 -32.91 5.29
C GLY A 389 16.52 -32.83 6.36
N GLU A 390 17.12 -31.65 6.44
CA GLU A 390 17.38 -30.98 7.70
C GLU A 390 16.55 -29.70 7.67
N GLU A 391 15.80 -29.41 8.73
CA GLU A 391 14.98 -28.21 8.83
C GLU A 391 15.86 -26.97 8.64
N ALA A 392 15.86 -26.45 7.41
CA ALA A 392 16.34 -25.12 7.05
C ALA A 392 15.93 -24.14 8.15
N ALA A 393 16.83 -23.22 8.54
CA ALA A 393 16.67 -22.29 9.66
C ALA A 393 15.50 -21.32 9.42
N LYS A 394 14.28 -21.84 9.55
CA LYS A 394 13.00 -21.16 9.39
C LYS A 394 12.78 -20.32 10.63
N THR A 395 12.96 -19.03 10.49
CA THR A 395 12.71 -18.01 11.51
C THR A 395 11.37 -17.34 11.22
N SER A 396 10.83 -16.60 12.19
CA SER A 396 9.62 -15.79 11.97
C SER A 396 9.96 -14.30 11.86
N LEU A 397 9.36 -13.64 10.87
CA LEU A 397 9.45 -12.20 10.67
C LEU A 397 8.05 -11.66 10.35
N ASN A 398 7.56 -10.72 11.16
CA ASN A 398 6.20 -10.15 11.03
C ASN A 398 5.08 -11.21 10.94
N GLY A 399 5.17 -12.26 11.77
CA GLY A 399 4.18 -13.34 11.81
C GLY A 399 4.31 -14.39 10.69
N ARG A 400 5.32 -14.27 9.81
CA ARG A 400 5.54 -15.20 8.71
C ARG A 400 6.84 -15.97 8.83
N VAL A 401 6.83 -17.19 8.32
CA VAL A 401 8.04 -18.01 8.23
C VAL A 401 8.92 -17.49 7.09
N VAL A 402 10.14 -17.10 7.44
CA VAL A 402 11.18 -16.67 6.50
C VAL A 402 12.44 -17.50 6.71
N GLY A 403 13.26 -17.59 5.68
CA GLY A 403 14.51 -18.35 5.74
C GLY A 403 15.46 -17.95 4.64
N LEU A 404 16.73 -18.30 4.84
CA LEU A 404 17.79 -18.08 3.89
C LEU A 404 18.68 -19.32 3.88
N ASP A 405 18.73 -19.98 2.74
CA ASP A 405 19.44 -21.24 2.53
C ASP A 405 20.49 -21.09 1.42
N VAL A 406 21.53 -21.89 1.50
CA VAL A 406 22.57 -21.97 0.46
C VAL A 406 22.31 -23.21 -0.37
N ALA A 407 21.78 -23.02 -1.58
CA ALA A 407 21.41 -24.13 -2.46
C ALA A 407 22.63 -24.75 -3.17
N PHE A 408 23.62 -23.91 -3.52
CA PHE A 408 24.82 -24.37 -4.21
C PHE A 408 26.00 -23.46 -3.88
N VAL A 409 27.19 -24.05 -3.71
CA VAL A 409 28.46 -23.34 -3.59
C VAL A 409 29.47 -24.03 -4.48
N SER A 410 30.15 -23.26 -5.35
CA SER A 410 31.27 -23.77 -6.13
C SER A 410 32.48 -24.04 -5.22
N ASN A 411 33.34 -24.98 -5.61
CA ASN A 411 34.61 -25.28 -4.90
C ASN A 411 35.48 -24.04 -4.67
N ASP A 412 35.45 -23.08 -5.60
CA ASP A 412 36.20 -21.82 -5.49
C ASP A 412 35.57 -20.81 -4.52
N LEU A 413 34.39 -21.10 -3.96
CA LEU A 413 33.56 -20.24 -3.10
C LEU A 413 33.15 -18.89 -3.73
N ARG A 414 33.50 -18.65 -5.00
CA ARG A 414 33.24 -17.42 -5.77
C ARG A 414 31.87 -17.41 -6.45
N ARG A 415 31.23 -18.57 -6.60
CA ARG A 415 29.87 -18.71 -7.12
C ARG A 415 29.02 -19.41 -6.06
N ALA A 416 27.92 -18.78 -5.69
CA ALA A 416 26.94 -19.40 -4.81
C ALA A 416 25.52 -19.03 -5.25
N THR A 417 24.61 -19.97 -4.98
CA THR A 417 23.18 -19.82 -5.18
C THR A 417 22.51 -19.79 -3.80
N PHE A 418 21.82 -18.71 -3.51
CA PHE A 418 21.10 -18.49 -2.25
C PHE A 418 19.60 -18.57 -2.51
N HIS A 419 18.87 -19.24 -1.64
CA HIS A 419 17.43 -19.36 -1.70
C HIS A 419 16.81 -18.65 -0.50
N PHE A 420 16.01 -17.61 -0.75
CA PHE A 420 15.25 -16.92 0.27
C PHE A 420 13.82 -17.46 0.25
N THR A 421 13.35 -17.91 1.41
CA THR A 421 11.96 -18.31 1.62
C THR A 421 11.20 -17.19 2.35
N GLY A 422 9.97 -16.93 1.93
CA GLY A 422 9.11 -15.87 2.46
C GLY A 422 9.36 -14.47 1.88
N GLU A 423 10.22 -14.34 0.88
CA GLU A 423 10.60 -13.07 0.26
C GLU A 423 10.28 -13.01 -1.24
N ASP A 424 10.18 -11.80 -1.77
CA ASP A 424 9.89 -11.53 -3.19
C ASP A 424 10.78 -10.41 -3.76
N HIS A 425 10.40 -9.89 -4.92
CA HIS A 425 11.02 -8.73 -5.55
C HIS A 425 11.18 -7.49 -4.63
N THR A 426 10.41 -7.38 -3.54
CA THR A 426 10.50 -6.26 -2.57
C THR A 426 11.88 -6.18 -1.97
N LEU A 427 12.45 -7.32 -1.53
CA LEU A 427 13.84 -7.43 -1.09
C LEU A 427 14.78 -7.67 -2.29
N GLY A 428 14.36 -8.51 -3.23
CA GLY A 428 15.21 -9.02 -4.30
C GLY A 428 15.77 -7.95 -5.25
N ALA A 429 14.91 -7.05 -5.74
CA ALA A 429 15.30 -6.02 -6.70
C ALA A 429 16.31 -5.00 -6.13
N PRO A 430 16.07 -4.38 -4.95
CA PRO A 430 17.03 -3.43 -4.38
C PRO A 430 18.32 -4.13 -3.90
N LEU A 431 18.24 -5.36 -3.39
CA LEU A 431 19.44 -6.12 -3.01
C LEU A 431 20.33 -6.41 -4.23
N ARG A 432 19.75 -6.86 -5.34
CA ARG A 432 20.49 -7.04 -6.61
C ARG A 432 21.15 -5.74 -7.06
N TYR A 433 20.44 -4.62 -6.95
CA TYR A 433 20.99 -3.31 -7.31
C TYR A 433 22.24 -2.97 -6.47
N CYS A 434 22.21 -3.20 -5.15
CA CYS A 434 23.35 -3.01 -4.27
C CYS A 434 24.54 -3.93 -4.64
N ILE A 435 24.26 -5.21 -4.90
CA ILE A 435 25.30 -6.21 -5.20
C ILE A 435 25.98 -5.91 -6.55
N LEU A 436 25.22 -5.64 -7.61
CA LEU A 436 25.77 -5.36 -8.95
C LEU A 436 26.62 -4.10 -9.02
N ARG A 437 26.47 -3.19 -8.06
CA ARG A 437 27.25 -1.95 -8.01
C ARG A 437 28.60 -2.12 -7.31
N SER A 438 28.81 -3.24 -6.62
CA SER A 438 30.15 -3.60 -6.18
C SER A 438 31.00 -4.00 -7.39
N GLY A 439 32.14 -3.34 -7.61
CA GLY A 439 33.05 -3.65 -8.73
C GLY A 439 33.69 -5.05 -8.65
N THR A 440 33.49 -5.77 -7.55
CA THR A 440 33.95 -7.14 -7.31
C THR A 440 33.07 -8.20 -7.96
N VAL A 441 31.82 -7.87 -8.33
CA VAL A 441 30.84 -8.83 -8.84
C VAL A 441 30.88 -8.89 -10.37
N LYS A 442 30.90 -10.11 -10.90
CA LYS A 442 30.80 -10.36 -12.35
C LYS A 442 29.34 -10.47 -12.78
N LEU A 443 28.54 -11.19 -12.01
CA LEU A 443 27.14 -11.46 -12.30
C LEU A 443 26.36 -11.54 -10.98
N CYS A 444 25.19 -10.91 -10.95
CA CYS A 444 24.18 -11.15 -9.94
C CYS A 444 22.82 -11.27 -10.63
N GLY A 445 22.31 -12.49 -10.67
CA GLY A 445 20.96 -12.81 -11.11
C GLY A 445 20.06 -13.04 -9.90
N TYR A 446 18.78 -12.72 -10.03
CA TYR A 446 17.78 -13.34 -9.16
C TYR A 446 16.58 -13.74 -10.00
N CYS A 447 15.90 -14.79 -9.57
CA CYS A 447 14.70 -15.31 -10.20
C CYS A 447 13.64 -15.55 -9.12
N GLN A 448 12.40 -15.15 -9.41
CA GLN A 448 11.23 -15.66 -8.70
C GLN A 448 10.67 -16.79 -9.57
N PRO A 449 10.68 -18.05 -9.08
CA PRO A 449 10.30 -19.21 -9.90
C PRO A 449 8.82 -19.13 -10.34
N HIS A 450 7.94 -18.72 -9.44
CA HIS A 450 6.53 -18.51 -9.72
C HIS A 450 5.98 -17.29 -8.97
N PRO A 451 5.13 -16.43 -9.57
CA PRO A 451 4.59 -15.23 -8.90
C PRO A 451 3.77 -15.50 -7.63
N LEU A 452 3.17 -16.70 -7.52
CA LEU A 452 2.42 -17.13 -6.33
C LEU A 452 3.30 -17.76 -5.24
N GLU A 453 4.55 -18.11 -5.57
CA GLU A 453 5.49 -18.66 -4.60
C GLU A 453 6.31 -17.52 -4.00
N ASP A 454 6.26 -17.43 -2.68
CA ASP A 454 7.02 -16.46 -1.90
C ASP A 454 8.44 -16.98 -1.68
N SER A 455 9.17 -17.16 -2.78
CA SER A 455 10.58 -17.51 -2.76
C SER A 455 11.35 -16.80 -3.86
N ILE A 456 12.60 -16.46 -3.57
CA ILE A 456 13.52 -15.89 -4.56
C ILE A 456 14.86 -16.61 -4.49
N THR A 457 15.41 -16.89 -5.66
CA THR A 457 16.73 -17.51 -5.78
C THR A 457 17.70 -16.47 -6.32
N PHE A 458 18.79 -16.25 -5.59
CA PHE A 458 19.88 -15.37 -5.95
C PHE A 458 21.08 -16.16 -6.42
N GLU A 459 21.64 -15.78 -7.55
CA GLU A 459 22.88 -16.33 -8.06
C GLU A 459 23.94 -15.23 -8.09
N ILE A 460 25.02 -15.43 -7.35
CA ILE A 460 26.11 -14.46 -7.24
C ILE A 460 27.39 -15.10 -7.77
N GLN A 461 28.03 -14.43 -8.73
CA GLN A 461 29.36 -14.77 -9.22
C GLN A 461 30.31 -13.59 -9.02
N SER A 462 31.32 -13.80 -8.18
CA SER A 462 32.35 -12.82 -7.84
C SER A 462 33.63 -13.03 -8.66
N ARG A 463 34.40 -11.95 -8.86
CA ARG A 463 35.72 -12.00 -9.52
C ARG A 463 36.84 -12.45 -8.58
N GLY A 464 36.70 -12.23 -7.27
CA GLY A 464 37.78 -12.50 -6.31
C GLY A 464 37.33 -12.79 -4.87
N GLU A 465 36.28 -12.14 -4.38
CA GLU A 465 35.77 -12.37 -3.03
C GLU A 465 34.82 -13.57 -2.96
N MET A 466 34.64 -14.15 -1.77
CA MET A 466 33.65 -15.20 -1.53
C MET A 466 32.24 -14.68 -1.77
N ALA A 467 31.38 -15.47 -2.41
CA ALA A 467 30.01 -15.06 -2.73
C ALA A 467 29.17 -14.72 -1.49
N VAL A 468 29.42 -15.40 -0.36
CA VAL A 468 28.77 -15.11 0.94
C VAL A 468 29.15 -13.73 1.47
N VAL A 469 30.42 -13.33 1.36
CA VAL A 469 30.91 -12.01 1.78
C VAL A 469 30.30 -10.91 0.89
N VAL A 470 30.17 -11.17 -0.41
CA VAL A 470 29.49 -10.26 -1.33
C VAL A 470 28.02 -10.07 -0.94
N LEU A 471 27.31 -11.14 -0.59
CA LEU A 471 25.93 -11.05 -0.12
C LEU A 471 25.83 -10.22 1.17
N GLN A 472 26.72 -10.46 2.14
CA GLN A 472 26.77 -9.70 3.39
C GLN A 472 27.01 -8.20 3.13
N LYS A 473 27.98 -7.86 2.28
CA LYS A 473 28.24 -6.47 1.88
C LYS A 473 27.04 -5.84 1.18
N GLY A 474 26.34 -6.59 0.33
CA GLY A 474 25.10 -6.16 -0.32
C GLY A 474 23.99 -5.83 0.68
N LEU A 475 23.77 -6.69 1.68
CA LEU A 475 22.78 -6.47 2.74
C LEU A 475 23.14 -5.29 3.65
N CYS A 476 24.42 -5.12 4.00
CA CYS A 476 24.89 -3.95 4.75
C CYS A 476 24.66 -2.65 3.97
N CYS A 477 25.03 -2.64 2.69
CA CYS A 477 24.82 -1.51 1.79
C CYS A 477 23.33 -1.15 1.66
N LEU A 478 22.46 -2.14 1.53
CA LEU A 478 21.02 -1.96 1.47
C LEU A 478 20.48 -1.32 2.76
N ARG A 479 20.90 -1.83 3.92
CA ARG A 479 20.54 -1.28 5.23
C ARG A 479 20.94 0.19 5.36
N GLU A 480 22.17 0.53 5.01
CA GLU A 480 22.68 1.91 5.05
C GLU A 480 21.89 2.85 4.13
N CYS A 481 21.52 2.41 2.93
CA CYS A 481 20.68 3.18 2.03
C CYS A 481 19.31 3.51 2.66
N PHE A 482 18.63 2.51 3.22
CA PHE A 482 17.33 2.72 3.88
C PHE A 482 17.42 3.56 5.17
N GLU A 483 18.51 3.44 5.94
CA GLU A 483 18.74 4.33 7.08
C GLU A 483 18.85 5.80 6.66
N GLN A 484 19.54 6.07 5.56
CA GLN A 484 19.68 7.43 5.04
C GLN A 484 18.37 7.96 4.47
N ILE A 485 17.60 7.12 3.79
CA ILE A 485 16.23 7.46 3.37
C ILE A 485 15.39 7.85 4.59
N LYS A 486 15.43 7.06 5.67
CA LYS A 486 14.74 7.37 6.94
C LYS A 486 15.17 8.72 7.52
N ARG A 487 16.48 8.99 7.58
CA ARG A 487 17.05 10.23 8.14
C ARG A 487 16.61 11.45 7.33
N LYS A 488 16.72 11.40 6.00
CA LYS A 488 16.32 12.50 5.11
C LYS A 488 14.81 12.74 5.15
N PHE A 489 14.00 11.68 5.15
CA PHE A 489 12.55 11.78 5.28
C PHE A 489 12.14 12.43 6.62
N LYS A 490 12.73 11.99 7.74
CA LYS A 490 12.51 12.62 9.06
C LYS A 490 12.91 14.11 9.06
N SER A 491 14.02 14.45 8.41
CA SER A 491 14.47 15.85 8.28
C SER A 491 13.49 16.69 7.45
N ALA A 492 12.97 16.15 6.34
CA ALA A 492 11.97 16.81 5.50
C ALA A 492 10.66 17.03 6.27
N MET A 493 10.15 16.02 6.98
CA MET A 493 8.94 16.15 7.81
C MET A 493 9.07 17.19 8.92
N LYS A 494 10.24 17.26 9.58
CA LYS A 494 10.50 18.30 10.60
C LYS A 494 10.46 19.71 10.00
N LYS A 495 10.86 19.90 8.74
CA LYS A 495 10.77 21.20 8.06
C LYS A 495 9.32 21.60 7.82
N VAL A 496 8.49 20.66 7.35
CA VAL A 496 7.05 20.89 7.13
C VAL A 496 6.33 21.22 8.42
N GLN A 497 6.59 20.47 9.50
CA GLN A 497 5.98 20.73 10.82
C GLN A 497 6.35 22.12 11.36
N LYS A 498 7.61 22.55 11.17
CA LYS A 498 8.06 23.90 11.55
C LYS A 498 7.43 25.00 10.70
N GLN A 499 7.14 24.74 9.43
CA GLN A 499 6.44 25.69 8.56
C GLN A 499 4.97 25.81 8.98
N ALA A 500 4.31 24.68 9.27
CA ALA A 500 2.93 24.65 9.75
C ALA A 500 2.77 25.35 11.11
N SER A 501 3.72 25.19 12.04
CA SER A 501 3.66 25.89 13.33
C SER A 501 3.80 27.41 13.18
N LYS A 502 4.57 27.88 12.19
CA LYS A 502 4.74 29.32 11.91
C LYS A 502 3.50 29.93 11.27
N SER A 503 2.85 29.22 10.35
CA SER A 503 1.61 29.68 9.72
C SER A 503 0.39 29.67 10.66
N THR A 504 0.49 29.05 11.83
CA THR A 504 -0.59 29.02 12.84
C THR A 504 -0.41 30.08 13.91
N SER A 505 0.78 30.70 13.99
CA SER A 505 1.11 31.76 14.96
C SER A 505 0.97 33.19 14.39
N ASP A 506 0.79 33.32 13.07
CA ASP A 506 0.42 34.54 12.36
C ASP A 506 -1.09 34.47 12.02
#